data_AF-A0A1M5EBY4-F1
#
_entry.id   AF-A0A1M5EBY4-F1
#
_cell.length_a   1.000
_cell.length_b   1.000
_cell.length_c   1.000
_cell.angle_alpha   90.00
_cell.angle_beta   90.00
_cell.angle_gamma   90.00
#
_symmetry.space_group_name_H-M   'P 1'
#
loop_
_entity.id
_entity.type
_entity.pdbx_description
1 polymer ?
#
loop_
_entity_poly.entity_id
_entity_poly.type
_entity_poly.pdbx_seq_one_letter_code
_entity_poly.pdbx_strand_id
1 'polypeptide(L)'
;MSIFKHLFNKSEPQCPRCLGKGFVDWDDIRRLNKVLKWVPAPCAYCNGSGKTTKEMLANVPVDMTYLTIDLPESEIEKIKNGDIETLEKGKQKELFLENLIKYVQDHYLNKNMTAEDIAELYLRTESENAQFSIERQNLIQYIRQIIELKKSDLN
;
A
#
# COMPACT_ATOMS: atom_id res chain seq x y z
N MET A 1 42.45 -17.95 -28.54
CA MET A 1 41.84 -18.91 -27.60
C MET A 1 40.88 -18.15 -26.70
N SER A 2 39.64 -18.65 -26.63
CA SER A 2 38.48 -18.19 -25.85
C SER A 2 38.84 -17.48 -24.53
N ILE A 3 38.54 -16.20 -24.32
CA ILE A 3 37.24 -15.61 -23.92
C ILE A 3 36.60 -16.33 -22.71
N PHE A 4 37.25 -16.27 -21.55
CA PHE A 4 36.57 -16.45 -20.26
C PHE A 4 36.50 -15.11 -19.54
N LYS A 5 35.60 -14.23 -20.01
CA LYS A 5 35.05 -13.20 -19.14
C LYS A 5 34.18 -13.95 -18.13
N HIS A 6 34.70 -14.11 -16.91
CA HIS A 6 33.90 -14.55 -15.77
C HIS A 6 32.60 -13.76 -15.75
N LEU A 7 31.51 -14.47 -16.05
CA LEU A 7 30.14 -14.06 -15.86
C LEU A 7 29.94 -13.81 -14.37
N PHE A 8 30.16 -12.56 -13.93
CA PHE A 8 29.64 -12.08 -12.65
C PHE A 8 28.11 -12.06 -12.77
N ASN A 9 27.50 -13.23 -12.63
CA ASN A 9 26.07 -13.34 -12.42
C ASN A 9 25.81 -12.81 -11.00
N LYS A 10 25.68 -11.49 -10.86
CA LYS A 10 25.20 -10.89 -9.61
C LYS A 10 23.77 -11.39 -9.46
N SER A 11 23.56 -12.36 -8.58
CA SER A 11 22.22 -12.82 -8.23
C SER A 11 21.41 -11.60 -7.81
N GLU A 12 20.22 -11.44 -8.40
CA GLU A 12 19.28 -10.41 -8.01
C GLU A 12 19.08 -10.42 -6.48
N PRO A 13 19.14 -9.26 -5.81
CA PRO A 13 18.95 -9.19 -4.37
C PRO A 13 17.59 -9.74 -3.95
N GLN A 14 17.55 -10.30 -2.73
CA GLN A 14 16.32 -10.73 -2.11
C GLN A 14 15.36 -9.54 -1.94
N CYS A 15 14.08 -9.77 -2.23
CA CYS A 15 13.06 -8.72 -2.09
C CYS A 15 12.86 -8.35 -0.61
N PRO A 16 13.05 -7.08 -0.22
CA PRO A 16 12.91 -6.64 1.18
C PRO A 16 11.45 -6.51 1.63
N ARG A 17 10.49 -6.38 0.68
CA ARG A 17 9.06 -6.26 1.00
C ARG A 17 8.53 -7.58 1.57
N CYS A 18 8.75 -8.68 0.87
CA CYS A 18 8.28 -10.02 1.27
C CYS A 18 9.38 -10.92 1.86
N LEU A 19 10.57 -10.37 2.13
CA LEU A 19 11.73 -11.14 2.62
C LEU A 19 12.01 -12.40 1.79
N GLY A 20 11.89 -12.30 0.46
CA GLY A 20 12.13 -13.43 -0.45
C GLY A 20 10.98 -14.44 -0.61
N LYS A 21 9.87 -14.30 0.13
CA LYS A 21 8.74 -15.26 0.08
C LYS A 21 7.94 -15.20 -1.22
N GLY A 22 8.01 -14.09 -1.95
CA GLY A 22 7.13 -13.83 -3.11
C GLY A 22 5.69 -13.46 -2.72
N PHE A 23 5.34 -13.55 -1.43
CA PHE A 23 4.03 -13.22 -0.90
C PHE A 23 4.20 -12.33 0.34
N VAL A 24 3.39 -11.28 0.45
CA VAL A 24 3.35 -10.40 1.61
C VAL A 24 2.28 -10.93 2.56
N ASP A 25 2.68 -11.30 3.77
CA ASP A 25 1.76 -11.78 4.81
C ASP A 25 1.54 -10.73 5.91
N TRP A 26 0.76 -11.10 6.93
CA TRP A 26 0.47 -10.21 8.06
C TRP A 26 1.72 -9.81 8.84
N ASP A 27 2.75 -10.65 8.90
CA ASP A 27 3.98 -10.32 9.61
C ASP A 27 4.77 -9.26 8.84
N ASP A 28 4.81 -9.34 7.51
CA ASP A 28 5.38 -8.29 6.66
C ASP A 28 4.60 -6.99 6.77
N ILE A 29 3.26 -7.06 6.74
CA ILE A 29 2.39 -5.87 6.85
C ILE A 29 2.63 -5.14 8.18
N ARG A 30 2.73 -5.89 9.29
CA ARG A 30 3.04 -5.29 10.60
C ARG A 30 4.45 -4.71 10.62
N ARG A 31 5.46 -5.45 10.16
CA ARG A 31 6.86 -5.00 10.09
C ARG A 31 7.04 -3.73 9.28
N LEU A 32 6.28 -3.58 8.19
CA LEU A 32 6.33 -2.43 7.29
C LEU A 32 5.36 -1.31 7.69
N ASN A 33 4.67 -1.43 8.83
CA ASN A 33 3.68 -0.47 9.31
C ASN A 33 2.58 -0.16 8.28
N LYS A 34 2.05 -1.20 7.62
CA LYS A 34 0.97 -1.10 6.61
C LYS A 34 -0.34 -1.73 7.05
N VAL A 35 -0.54 -1.91 8.35
CA VAL A 35 -1.83 -2.31 8.91
C VAL A 35 -2.90 -1.29 8.49
N LEU A 36 -4.09 -1.76 8.11
CA LEU A 36 -5.17 -0.96 7.47
C LEU A 36 -4.82 -0.35 6.10
N LYS A 37 -3.63 -0.56 5.55
CA LYS A 37 -3.26 -0.06 4.22
C LYS A 37 -3.10 -1.20 3.23
N TRP A 38 -2.65 -2.36 3.69
CA TRP A 38 -2.43 -3.57 2.91
C TRP A 38 -3.22 -4.77 3.45
N VAL A 39 -3.44 -5.73 2.56
CA VAL A 39 -3.90 -7.09 2.86
C VAL A 39 -2.90 -8.10 2.33
N PRO A 40 -2.84 -9.32 2.89
CA PRO A 40 -1.94 -10.35 2.39
C PRO A 40 -2.23 -10.68 0.92
N ALA A 41 -1.18 -10.69 0.10
CA ALA A 41 -1.28 -10.87 -1.34
C ALA A 41 0.09 -11.22 -1.95
N PRO A 42 0.13 -11.69 -3.21
CA PRO A 42 1.39 -11.76 -3.97
C PRO A 42 2.13 -10.42 -3.93
N CYS A 43 3.46 -10.49 -3.79
CA CYS A 43 4.26 -9.30 -3.55
C CYS A 43 4.45 -8.46 -4.83
N ALA A 44 3.70 -7.35 -4.94
CA ALA A 44 3.78 -6.42 -6.09
C ALA A 44 5.20 -5.87 -6.34
N TYR A 45 6.00 -5.65 -5.29
CA TYR A 45 7.36 -5.09 -5.39
C TYR A 45 8.35 -6.00 -6.15
N CYS A 46 8.16 -7.31 -6.06
CA CYS A 46 8.99 -8.29 -6.77
C CYS A 46 8.20 -9.09 -7.81
N ASN A 47 6.95 -8.68 -8.07
CA ASN A 47 6.01 -9.43 -8.88
C ASN A 47 5.97 -10.94 -8.52
N GLY A 48 5.91 -11.24 -7.23
CA GLY A 48 5.84 -12.63 -6.74
C GLY A 48 7.13 -13.46 -6.81
N SER A 49 8.22 -12.93 -7.39
CA SER A 49 9.46 -13.71 -7.60
C SER A 49 10.30 -13.94 -6.34
N GLY A 50 10.07 -13.15 -5.29
CA GLY A 50 10.96 -13.11 -4.12
C GLY A 50 12.30 -12.38 -4.35
N LYS A 51 12.58 -11.91 -5.56
CA LYS A 51 13.82 -11.19 -5.92
C LYS A 51 13.49 -9.81 -6.48
N THR A 52 14.43 -8.88 -6.39
CA THR A 52 14.22 -7.53 -6.91
C THR A 52 15.48 -7.01 -7.60
N THR A 53 15.35 -5.92 -8.35
CA THR A 53 16.49 -5.30 -9.02
C THR A 53 17.10 -4.20 -8.15
N LYS A 54 18.29 -3.73 -8.48
CA LYS A 54 18.93 -2.64 -7.71
C LYS A 54 18.24 -1.31 -7.96
N GLU A 55 17.72 -1.14 -9.15
CA GLU A 55 16.96 0.02 -9.62
C GLU A 55 15.68 0.16 -8.78
N MET A 56 14.96 -0.96 -8.55
CA MET A 56 13.81 -0.98 -7.66
C MET A 56 14.16 -0.52 -6.24
N LEU A 57 15.25 -1.05 -5.67
CA LEU A 57 15.70 -0.68 -4.33
C LEU A 57 16.11 0.80 -4.22
N ALA A 58 16.65 1.37 -5.30
CA ALA A 58 17.09 2.76 -5.32
C ALA A 58 15.92 3.75 -5.48
N ASN A 59 14.91 3.38 -6.26
CA ASN A 59 13.87 4.32 -6.69
C ASN A 59 12.55 4.19 -5.92
N VAL A 60 12.23 2.98 -5.45
CA VAL A 60 10.89 2.65 -4.96
C VAL A 60 10.94 2.29 -3.48
N PRO A 61 10.24 3.05 -2.62
CA PRO A 61 10.10 2.70 -1.21
C PRO A 61 9.52 1.30 -1.05
N VAL A 62 10.15 0.50 -0.19
CA VAL A 62 9.74 -0.90 0.08
C VAL A 62 8.29 -0.96 0.56
N ASP A 63 7.81 0.09 1.19
CA ASP A 63 6.51 0.20 1.84
C ASP A 63 5.50 1.06 1.03
N MET A 64 5.82 1.38 -0.23
CA MET A 64 4.94 2.20 -1.09
C MET A 64 3.56 1.57 -1.26
N THR A 65 2.52 2.23 -0.73
CA THR A 65 1.16 1.68 -0.65
C THR A 65 0.47 1.56 -1.99
N TYR A 66 0.73 2.50 -2.88
CA TYR A 66 0.15 2.55 -4.21
C TYR A 66 0.63 1.42 -5.14
N LEU A 67 1.81 0.84 -4.88
CA LEU A 67 2.32 -0.27 -5.69
C LEU A 67 1.62 -1.58 -5.32
N THR A 68 0.56 -1.90 -6.06
CA THR A 68 -0.28 -3.10 -5.92
C THR A 68 -0.24 -3.97 -7.17
N ILE A 69 -0.72 -5.22 -7.09
CA ILE A 69 -0.66 -6.19 -8.20
C ILE A 69 -1.66 -5.91 -9.32
N ASP A 70 -2.69 -5.12 -9.03
CA ASP A 70 -3.76 -4.72 -9.93
C ASP A 70 -3.46 -3.41 -10.67
N LEU A 71 -2.34 -2.75 -10.36
CA LEU A 71 -1.89 -1.61 -11.16
C LEU A 71 -1.59 -2.05 -12.60
N PRO A 72 -1.96 -1.23 -13.61
CA PRO A 72 -1.53 -1.45 -14.98
C PRO A 72 -0.01 -1.56 -15.09
N GLU A 73 0.48 -2.48 -15.93
CA GLU A 73 1.92 -2.70 -16.14
C GLU A 73 2.65 -1.40 -16.51
N SER A 74 2.01 -0.53 -17.30
CA SER A 74 2.56 0.78 -17.67
C SER A 74 2.79 1.72 -16.47
N GLU A 75 1.91 1.71 -15.48
CA GLU A 75 2.10 2.49 -14.24
C GLU A 75 3.16 1.84 -13.34
N ILE A 76 3.20 0.51 -13.27
CA ILE A 76 4.25 -0.21 -12.55
C ILE A 76 5.61 0.19 -13.13
N GLU A 77 5.80 0.15 -14.45
CA GLU A 77 7.07 0.54 -15.09
C GLU A 77 7.47 1.99 -14.80
N LYS A 78 6.52 2.93 -14.77
CA LYS A 78 6.79 4.32 -14.33
C LYS A 78 7.34 4.37 -12.91
N ILE A 79 6.74 3.61 -11.98
CA ILE A 79 7.22 3.49 -10.60
C ILE A 79 8.65 2.94 -10.59
N LYS A 80 8.91 1.84 -11.30
CA LYS A 80 10.25 1.21 -11.36
C LYS A 80 11.32 2.19 -11.86
N ASN A 81 10.96 3.00 -12.85
CA ASN A 81 11.83 4.00 -13.46
C ASN A 81 11.95 5.30 -12.64
N GLY A 82 11.27 5.39 -11.49
CA GLY A 82 11.35 6.55 -10.60
C GLY A 82 10.63 7.79 -11.15
N ASP A 83 9.58 7.61 -11.94
CA ASP A 83 8.78 8.71 -12.46
C ASP A 83 8.21 9.57 -11.31
N ILE A 84 8.55 10.86 -11.31
CA ILE A 84 8.26 11.75 -10.19
C ILE A 84 6.75 11.91 -9.98
N GLU A 85 5.97 12.00 -11.06
CA GLU A 85 4.52 12.21 -10.98
C GLU A 85 3.84 10.97 -10.39
N THR A 86 4.18 9.78 -10.86
CA THR A 86 3.61 8.53 -10.34
C THR A 86 4.08 8.25 -8.91
N LEU A 87 5.33 8.57 -8.56
CA LEU A 87 5.79 8.47 -7.17
C LEU A 87 5.03 9.44 -6.24
N GLU A 88 4.73 10.65 -6.71
CA GLU A 88 3.95 11.62 -5.96
C GLU A 88 2.49 11.19 -5.77
N LYS A 89 1.86 10.60 -6.80
CA LYS A 89 0.54 9.93 -6.65
C LYS A 89 0.59 8.87 -5.56
N GLY A 90 1.69 8.14 -5.44
CA GLY A 90 1.92 7.18 -4.37
C GLY A 90 1.89 7.79 -2.97
N LYS A 91 2.53 8.95 -2.79
CA LYS A 91 2.51 9.68 -1.51
C LYS A 91 1.14 10.27 -1.21
N GLN A 92 0.47 10.82 -2.22
CA GLN A 92 -0.91 11.32 -2.10
C GLN A 92 -1.85 10.20 -1.63
N LYS A 93 -1.70 8.98 -2.16
CA LYS A 93 -2.48 7.82 -1.72
C LYS A 93 -2.21 7.45 -0.25
N GLU A 94 -0.96 7.51 0.18
CA GLU A 94 -0.59 7.27 1.58
C GLU A 94 -1.26 8.28 2.51
N LEU A 95 -1.14 9.57 2.20
CA LEU A 95 -1.74 10.66 2.98
C LEU A 95 -3.26 10.57 3.00
N PHE A 96 -3.88 10.22 1.88
CA PHE A 96 -5.32 10.00 1.78
C PHE A 96 -5.80 8.94 2.78
N LEU A 97 -5.14 7.77 2.83
CA LEU A 97 -5.50 6.70 3.76
C LEU A 97 -5.26 7.11 5.21
N GLU A 98 -4.16 7.79 5.51
CA GLU A 98 -3.88 8.27 6.88
C GLU A 98 -4.94 9.26 7.37
N ASN A 99 -5.33 10.21 6.52
CA ASN A 99 -6.37 11.17 6.84
C ASN A 99 -7.73 10.50 7.03
N LEU A 100 -8.07 9.52 6.19
CA LEU A 100 -9.29 8.75 6.34
C LEU A 100 -9.30 7.93 7.64
N ILE A 101 -8.21 7.24 7.97
CA ILE A 101 -8.09 6.50 9.24
C ILE A 101 -8.26 7.44 10.44
N LYS A 102 -7.58 8.59 10.43
CA LYS A 102 -7.68 9.59 11.49
C LYS A 102 -9.09 10.16 11.62
N TYR A 103 -9.72 10.48 10.49
CA TYR A 103 -11.09 10.96 10.42
C TYR A 103 -12.05 9.95 11.08
N VAL A 104 -11.94 8.67 10.72
CA VAL A 104 -12.76 7.59 11.26
C VAL A 104 -12.56 7.45 12.76
N GLN A 105 -11.30 7.41 13.22
CA GLN A 105 -10.98 7.25 14.64
C GLN A 105 -11.53 8.42 15.48
N ASP A 106 -11.41 9.66 15.01
CA ASP A 106 -11.98 10.83 15.69
C ASP A 106 -13.51 10.74 15.81
N HIS A 107 -14.20 10.43 14.71
CA HIS A 107 -15.67 10.36 14.71
C HIS A 107 -16.19 9.18 15.54
N TYR A 108 -15.50 8.05 15.53
CA TYR A 108 -15.84 6.91 16.37
C TYR A 108 -15.66 7.24 17.86
N LEU A 109 -14.49 7.74 18.26
CA LEU A 109 -14.15 7.95 19.67
C LEU A 109 -14.87 9.15 20.30
N ASN A 110 -14.97 10.26 19.56
CA ASN A 110 -15.43 11.53 20.12
C ASN A 110 -16.90 11.83 19.81
N LYS A 111 -17.47 11.19 18.78
CA LYS A 111 -18.86 11.42 18.34
C LYS A 111 -19.74 10.18 18.42
N ASN A 112 -19.19 9.03 18.84
CA ASN A 112 -19.90 7.76 19.00
C ASN A 112 -20.67 7.33 17.73
N MET A 113 -20.08 7.59 16.56
CA MET A 113 -20.70 7.30 15.26
C MET A 113 -20.43 5.85 14.82
N THR A 114 -21.40 5.24 14.14
CA THR A 114 -21.24 3.92 13.53
C THR A 114 -20.46 4.00 12.20
N ALA A 115 -20.08 2.85 11.64
CA ALA A 115 -19.38 2.83 10.37
C ALA A 115 -20.23 3.41 9.22
N GLU A 116 -21.54 3.16 9.25
CA GLU A 116 -22.52 3.67 8.30
C GLU A 116 -22.66 5.19 8.41
N ASP A 117 -22.75 5.72 9.62
CA ASP A 117 -22.87 7.17 9.85
C ASP A 117 -21.63 7.91 9.35
N ILE A 118 -20.43 7.36 9.63
CA ILE A 118 -19.16 7.95 9.21
C ILE A 118 -19.02 7.89 7.68
N ALA A 119 -19.38 6.77 7.05
CA ALA A 119 -19.35 6.64 5.60
C ALA A 119 -20.29 7.64 4.91
N GLU A 120 -21.52 7.76 5.42
CA GLU A 120 -22.52 8.69 4.91
C GLU A 120 -22.03 10.14 5.04
N LEU A 121 -21.47 10.52 6.20
CA LEU A 121 -20.93 11.85 6.42
C LEU A 121 -19.75 12.14 5.48
N TYR A 122 -18.81 11.21 5.35
CA TYR A 122 -17.65 11.34 4.47
C TYR A 122 -18.08 11.59 3.01
N LEU A 123 -18.97 10.74 2.48
CA LEU A 123 -19.44 10.82 1.08
C LEU A 123 -20.23 12.12 0.79
N ARG A 124 -20.91 12.69 1.78
CA ARG A 124 -21.58 14.00 1.63
C ARG A 124 -20.62 15.17 1.54
N THR A 125 -19.42 15.02 2.10
CA THR A 125 -18.38 16.05 2.15
C THR A 125 -17.29 15.86 1.10
N GLU A 126 -17.28 14.72 0.42
CA GLU A 126 -16.31 14.41 -0.62
C GLU A 126 -16.49 15.34 -1.82
N SER A 127 -15.38 15.86 -2.33
CA SER A 127 -15.37 16.67 -3.54
C SER A 127 -15.72 15.82 -4.76
N GLU A 128 -16.53 16.33 -5.67
CA GLU A 128 -16.81 15.68 -6.97
C GLU A 128 -15.51 15.39 -7.77
N ASN A 129 -14.45 16.16 -7.50
CA ASN A 129 -13.12 16.00 -8.12
C ASN A 129 -12.10 15.32 -7.21
N ALA A 130 -12.54 14.49 -6.25
CA ALA A 130 -11.63 13.77 -5.37
C ALA A 130 -10.68 12.88 -6.18
N GLN A 131 -9.37 13.01 -5.94
CA GLN A 131 -8.34 12.23 -6.64
C GLN A 131 -8.47 10.73 -6.37
N PHE A 132 -8.96 10.36 -5.20
CA PHE A 132 -9.28 8.98 -4.84
C PHE A 132 -10.73 8.96 -4.34
N SER A 133 -11.55 8.14 -4.98
CA SER A 133 -12.89 7.82 -4.51
C SER A 133 -12.94 6.36 -4.06
N ILE A 134 -13.82 6.08 -3.10
CA ILE A 134 -14.07 4.72 -2.62
C ILE A 134 -15.56 4.47 -2.75
N GLU A 135 -15.94 3.35 -3.38
CA GLU A 135 -17.34 2.97 -3.42
C GLU A 135 -17.92 2.78 -2.01
N ARG A 136 -19.17 3.22 -1.82
CA ARG A 136 -19.82 3.27 -0.50
C ARG A 136 -19.68 1.99 0.31
N GLN A 137 -19.89 0.82 -0.32
CA GLN A 137 -19.81 -0.47 0.39
C GLN A 137 -18.38 -0.79 0.84
N ASN A 138 -17.39 -0.51 -0.01
CA ASN A 138 -15.98 -0.70 0.32
C ASN A 138 -15.54 0.27 1.43
N LEU A 139 -16.05 1.52 1.40
CA LEU A 139 -15.79 2.51 2.45
C LEU A 139 -16.35 2.04 3.80
N ILE A 140 -17.60 1.58 3.85
CA ILE A 140 -18.21 1.08 5.10
C ILE A 140 -17.41 -0.10 5.65
N GLN A 141 -17.04 -1.07 4.81
CA GLN A 141 -16.24 -2.21 5.24
C GLN A 141 -14.87 -1.78 5.78
N TYR A 142 -14.22 -0.83 5.11
CA TYR A 142 -12.94 -0.29 5.55
C TYR A 142 -13.04 0.43 6.90
N ILE A 143 -14.07 1.27 7.08
CA ILE A 143 -14.36 1.96 8.33
C ILE A 143 -14.59 0.97 9.47
N ARG A 144 -15.34 -0.12 9.23
CA ARG A 144 -15.53 -1.19 10.21
C ARG A 144 -14.19 -1.81 10.63
N GLN A 145 -13.28 -2.09 9.71
CA GLN A 145 -11.96 -2.62 10.04
C GLN A 145 -11.14 -1.65 10.90
N ILE A 146 -11.20 -0.35 10.62
CA ILE A 146 -10.53 0.68 11.43
C ILE A 146 -11.10 0.70 12.86
N ILE A 147 -12.42 0.67 12.99
CA ILE A 147 -13.11 0.66 14.29
C ILE A 147 -12.76 -0.59 15.10
N GLU A 148 -12.82 -1.78 14.48
CA GLU A 148 -12.49 -3.04 15.17
C GLU A 148 -11.04 -3.07 15.66
N LEU A 149 -10.09 -2.61 14.84
CA LEU A 149 -8.70 -2.47 15.28
C LEU A 149 -8.58 -1.48 16.44
N LYS A 150 -9.30 -0.35 16.38
CA LYS A 150 -9.25 0.64 17.46
C LYS A 150 -9.85 0.13 18.76
N LYS A 151 -10.91 -0.70 18.70
CA LYS A 151 -11.46 -1.38 19.89
C LYS A 151 -10.44 -2.33 20.51
N SER A 152 -9.68 -3.08 19.71
CA SER A 152 -8.65 -3.97 20.24
C SER A 152 -7.49 -3.24 20.94
N ASP A 153 -7.22 -1.98 20.57
CA ASP A 153 -6.21 -1.15 21.26
C ASP A 153 -6.67 -0.61 22.62
N LEU A 154 -7.99 -0.58 22.87
CA LEU A 154 -8.60 0.01 24.07
C LEU A 154 -8.94 -1.04 25.16
N ASN A 155 -8.93 -2.32 24.80
CA ASN A 155 -9.20 -3.45 25.69
C ASN A 155 -7.89 -4.06 26.20
#